data_AF-A0A534BJ92-F1
#
_entry.id   AF-A0A534BJ92-F1
#
_cell.length_a   1.000
_cell.length_b   1.000
_cell.length_c   1.000
_cell.angle_alpha   90.00
_cell.angle_beta   90.00
_cell.angle_gamma   90.00
#
_symmetry.space_group_name_H-M   'P 1'
#
loop_
_entity.id
_entity.type
_entity.pdbx_description
1 polymer ?
#
loop_
_entity_poly.entity_id
_entity_poly.type
_entity_poly.pdbx_seq_one_letter_code
_entity_poly.pdbx_strand_id
1 'polypeptide(L)'
;QESPSNPGFNINVDRAQAQYLGLTERDVTNSLLVMLAGSSQVAPTFWLDPQNGVQYPIVMQEPQYRVDTLSELQNLPISATTTAVPQVLGAVASVSRNASNAVVSQYNIQSMVQIYATTQGRDLGAVAADIGKILNDTAHDAPKGSAIELLGQVQTMNSAFAGLLFGLLGAIVLIYLLIVVNFQSWSDPFVIVCALPAALAGIVWMLFATGTTLSVPALTGAIMCMGVATANSVLVVSFARERLEELGDPVAAALEAGFVRFRPVLMTALAMIIGMAPM
;
A
#
# COMPACT_ATOMS: atom_id res chain seq x y z
N GLN A 1 5.43 -14.91 7.25
CA GLN A 1 5.10 -16.23 6.69
C GLN A 1 3.96 -16.77 7.52
N GLU A 2 2.78 -16.96 6.93
CA GLU A 2 1.69 -17.66 7.63
C GLU A 2 2.07 -19.13 7.69
N SER A 3 2.61 -19.57 8.83
CA SER A 3 2.90 -20.97 9.05
C SER A 3 1.58 -21.69 9.39
N PRO A 4 1.11 -22.63 8.56
CA PRO A 4 -0.06 -23.44 8.86
C PRO A 4 0.22 -24.48 9.96
N SER A 5 1.46 -24.57 10.43
CA SER A 5 1.91 -25.57 11.40
C SER A 5 2.39 -24.92 12.71
N ASN A 6 1.67 -23.94 13.24
CA ASN A 6 1.99 -23.43 14.56
C ASN A 6 1.66 -24.52 15.60
N PRO A 7 2.63 -25.00 16.39
CA PRO A 7 2.35 -26.01 17.38
C PRO A 7 1.47 -25.42 18.48
N GLY A 8 0.30 -26.02 18.68
CA GLY A 8 -0.63 -25.69 19.75
C GLY A 8 -1.07 -26.94 20.51
N PHE A 9 -1.60 -26.73 21.70
CA PHE A 9 -2.29 -27.77 22.45
C PHE A 9 -3.78 -27.46 22.46
N ASN A 10 -4.59 -28.41 22.01
CA ASN A 10 -6.03 -28.35 22.13
C ASN A 10 -6.46 -29.06 23.41
N ILE A 11 -7.07 -28.32 24.32
CA ILE A 11 -7.57 -28.79 25.61
C ILE A 11 -9.07 -28.98 25.48
N ASN A 12 -9.50 -30.22 25.30
CA ASN A 12 -10.91 -30.56 25.18
C ASN A 12 -11.46 -30.99 26.54
N VAL A 13 -12.24 -30.11 27.16
CA VAL A 13 -12.85 -30.33 28.48
C VAL A 13 -14.07 -31.24 28.32
N ASP A 14 -14.11 -32.35 29.06
CA ASP A 14 -15.30 -33.17 29.16
C ASP A 14 -16.30 -32.50 30.10
N ARG A 15 -17.34 -31.89 29.50
CA ARG A 15 -18.40 -31.20 30.24
C ARG A 15 -19.11 -32.10 31.24
N ALA A 16 -19.32 -33.38 30.92
CA ALA A 16 -20.03 -34.29 31.80
C ALA A 16 -19.18 -34.62 33.04
N GLN A 17 -17.89 -34.92 32.82
CA GLN A 17 -16.96 -35.20 33.91
C GLN A 17 -16.69 -33.97 34.77
N ALA A 18 -16.58 -32.79 34.16
CA ALA A 18 -16.45 -31.52 34.89
C ALA A 18 -17.67 -31.25 35.79
N GLN A 19 -18.89 -31.48 35.29
CA GLN A 19 -20.12 -31.30 36.08
C GLN A 19 -20.21 -32.25 37.28
N TYR A 20 -19.80 -33.52 37.14
CA TYR A 20 -19.74 -34.46 38.26
C TYR A 20 -18.81 -34.00 39.38
N LEU A 21 -17.73 -33.29 39.02
CA LEU A 21 -16.76 -32.72 39.95
C LEU A 21 -17.12 -31.32 40.44
N GLY A 22 -18.29 -30.80 40.03
CA GLY A 22 -18.76 -29.46 40.39
C GLY A 22 -17.95 -28.33 39.75
N LEU A 23 -17.29 -28.60 38.61
CA LEU A 23 -16.46 -27.65 37.87
C LEU A 23 -17.19 -27.19 36.59
N THR A 24 -17.04 -25.91 36.25
CA THR A 24 -17.52 -25.39 34.96
C THR A 24 -16.35 -25.23 33.98
N GLU A 25 -16.63 -25.18 32.67
CA GLU A 25 -15.60 -24.89 31.65
C GLU A 25 -14.92 -23.53 31.89
N ARG A 26 -15.66 -22.58 32.46
CA ARG A 26 -15.12 -21.27 32.84
C ARG A 26 -14.06 -21.40 33.94
N ASP A 27 -14.28 -22.25 34.94
CA ASP A 27 -13.32 -22.46 36.03
C ASP A 27 -12.03 -23.12 35.53
N VAL A 28 -12.18 -24.12 34.64
CA VAL A 28 -11.04 -24.79 33.98
C VAL A 28 -10.26 -23.78 33.13
N THR A 29 -10.94 -23.00 32.30
CA THR A 29 -10.30 -22.04 31.39
C THR A 29 -9.60 -20.92 32.15
N ASN A 30 -10.24 -20.36 33.20
CA ASN A 30 -9.63 -19.31 34.01
C ASN A 30 -8.42 -19.81 34.80
N SER A 31 -8.49 -21.01 35.38
CA SER A 31 -7.36 -21.62 36.10
C SER A 31 -6.16 -21.83 35.16
N LEU A 32 -6.41 -22.36 33.96
CA LEU A 32 -5.38 -22.52 32.94
C LEU A 32 -4.80 -21.18 32.47
N LEU A 33 -5.65 -20.17 32.27
CA LEU A 33 -5.21 -18.85 31.84
C LEU A 33 -4.30 -18.20 32.89
N VAL A 34 -4.67 -18.27 34.17
CA VAL A 34 -3.87 -17.74 35.29
C VAL A 34 -2.53 -18.49 35.38
N MET A 35 -2.55 -19.82 35.30
CA MET A 35 -1.34 -20.64 35.42
C MET A 35 -0.38 -20.47 34.25
N LEU A 36 -0.88 -20.35 33.02
CA LEU A 36 -0.06 -20.34 31.81
C LEU A 36 0.27 -18.94 31.28
N ALA A 37 -0.68 -18.01 31.30
CA ALA A 37 -0.53 -16.66 30.73
C ALA A 37 -0.51 -15.53 31.78
N GLY A 38 -0.72 -15.89 33.05
CA GLY A 38 -0.70 -14.97 34.19
C GLY A 38 -2.07 -14.44 34.57
N SER A 39 -2.19 -13.99 35.82
CA SER A 39 -3.45 -13.48 36.38
C SER A 39 -3.92 -12.14 35.81
N SER A 40 -3.14 -11.46 34.96
CA SER A 40 -3.45 -10.14 34.41
C SER A 40 -4.76 -10.09 33.62
N GLN A 41 -5.13 -11.16 32.92
CA GLN A 41 -6.35 -11.20 32.10
C GLN A 41 -7.62 -11.51 32.91
N VAL A 42 -7.50 -12.22 34.03
CA VAL A 42 -8.65 -12.64 34.86
C VAL A 42 -8.86 -11.72 36.06
N ALA A 43 -7.77 -11.28 36.70
CA ALA A 43 -7.77 -10.45 37.90
C ALA A 43 -6.57 -9.48 37.88
N PRO A 44 -6.64 -8.38 37.10
CA PRO A 44 -5.56 -7.41 37.01
C PRO A 44 -5.32 -6.74 38.37
N THR A 45 -4.13 -6.95 38.94
CA THR A 45 -3.71 -6.33 40.20
C THR A 45 -2.59 -5.36 39.90
N PHE A 46 -2.71 -4.13 40.37
CA PHE A 46 -1.70 -3.10 40.17
C PHE A 46 -1.12 -2.69 41.52
N TRP A 47 0.20 -2.58 41.57
CA TRP A 47 0.92 -1.98 42.68
C TRP A 47 1.37 -0.58 42.28
N LEU A 48 0.91 0.41 43.02
CA LEU A 48 1.34 1.80 42.87
C LEU A 48 2.61 2.00 43.70
N ASP A 49 3.70 2.38 43.03
CA ASP A 49 4.93 2.75 43.73
C ASP A 49 4.74 4.13 44.38
N PRO A 50 4.81 4.23 45.72
CA PRO A 50 4.58 5.48 46.43
C PRO A 50 5.64 6.57 46.16
N GLN A 51 6.80 6.23 45.60
CA GLN A 51 7.91 7.19 45.41
C GLN A 51 7.87 7.89 44.06
N ASN A 52 7.46 7.20 42.99
CA ASN A 52 7.43 7.75 41.63
C ASN A 52 6.01 7.88 41.05
N GLY A 53 4.98 7.36 41.74
CA GLY A 53 3.59 7.40 41.29
C GLY A 53 3.27 6.53 40.08
N VAL A 54 4.18 5.63 39.69
CA VAL A 54 4.02 4.71 38.56
C VAL A 54 3.30 3.44 39.03
N GLN A 55 2.37 2.95 38.20
CA GLN A 55 1.62 1.72 38.45
C GLN A 55 2.30 0.54 37.75
N TYR A 56 2.58 -0.52 38.50
CA TYR A 56 3.15 -1.77 37.99
C TYR A 56 2.11 -2.89 38.07
N PRO A 57 1.84 -3.64 36.99
CA PRO A 57 0.98 -4.81 37.05
C PRO A 57 1.70 -5.95 37.80
N ILE A 58 1.03 -6.53 38.78
CA ILE A 58 1.45 -7.76 39.44
C ILE A 58 0.68 -8.91 38.80
N VAL A 59 1.44 -9.91 38.31
CA VAL A 59 0.89 -11.12 37.69
C VAL A 59 1.33 -12.34 38.48
N MET A 60 0.38 -13.21 38.80
CA MET A 60 0.65 -14.54 39.33
C MET A 60 0.61 -15.54 38.18
N GLN A 61 1.64 -16.38 38.07
CA GLN A 61 1.79 -17.41 37.04
C GLN A 61 2.49 -18.63 37.66
N GLU A 62 2.19 -19.83 37.16
CA GLU A 62 2.91 -21.03 37.56
C GLU A 62 4.35 -20.98 37.00
N PRO A 63 5.38 -21.34 37.76
CA PRO A 63 6.73 -21.41 37.23
C PRO A 63 6.83 -22.38 36.04
N GLN A 64 7.57 -21.97 34.99
CA GLN A 64 7.67 -22.72 33.74
C GLN A 64 8.11 -24.18 33.94
N TYR A 65 9.02 -24.43 34.89
CA TYR A 65 9.51 -25.78 35.20
C TYR A 65 8.46 -26.75 35.75
N ARG A 66 7.25 -26.28 36.11
CA ARG A 66 6.12 -27.15 36.53
C ARG A 66 5.11 -27.40 35.42
N VAL A 67 5.38 -26.89 34.21
CA VAL A 67 4.53 -27.03 33.02
C VAL A 67 5.36 -27.37 31.77
N ASP A 68 6.59 -27.86 31.95
CA ASP A 68 7.51 -28.16 30.85
C ASP A 68 7.08 -29.41 30.05
N THR A 69 6.41 -30.36 30.70
CA THR A 69 5.95 -31.59 30.06
C THR A 69 4.42 -31.68 29.96
N LEU A 70 3.93 -32.42 28.95
CA LEU A 70 2.49 -32.67 28.77
C LEU A 70 1.87 -33.36 30.00
N SER A 71 2.62 -34.23 30.66
CA SER A 71 2.18 -34.92 31.88
C SER A 71 2.06 -33.97 33.06
N GLU A 72 2.99 -33.02 33.21
CA GLU A 72 2.90 -31.98 34.24
C GLU A 72 1.73 -31.02 33.99
N LEU A 73 1.48 -30.66 32.72
CA LEU A 73 0.31 -29.89 32.33
C LEU A 73 -1.00 -30.60 32.72
N GLN A 74 -1.07 -31.92 32.55
CA GLN A 74 -2.22 -32.73 32.98
C GLN A 74 -2.37 -32.81 34.51
N ASN A 75 -1.28 -32.63 35.26
CA ASN A 75 -1.29 -32.67 36.73
C ASN A 75 -1.56 -31.29 37.37
N LEU A 76 -1.81 -30.25 36.56
CA LEU A 76 -2.13 -28.93 37.10
C LEU A 76 -3.42 -28.96 37.93
N PRO A 77 -3.41 -28.38 39.13
CA PRO A 77 -4.60 -28.30 39.96
C PRO A 77 -5.55 -27.21 39.43
N ILE A 78 -6.76 -27.62 39.09
CA ILE A 78 -7.87 -26.77 38.71
C ILE A 78 -8.77 -26.60 39.93
N SER A 79 -9.00 -25.34 40.30
CA SER A 79 -9.83 -24.98 41.44
C SER A 79 -11.08 -24.26 40.95
N ALA A 80 -12.24 -24.58 41.52
CA ALA A 80 -13.45 -23.78 41.38
C ALA A 80 -13.76 -23.05 42.69
N THR A 81 -14.47 -21.94 42.60
CA THR A 81 -14.95 -21.18 43.76
C THR A 81 -15.94 -21.96 44.62
N THR A 82 -16.59 -22.97 44.04
CA THR A 82 -17.64 -23.79 44.66
C THR A 82 -17.14 -25.07 45.31
N THR A 83 -15.90 -25.50 45.03
CA THR A 83 -15.39 -26.82 45.44
C THR A 83 -14.08 -26.66 46.20
N ALA A 84 -14.03 -27.13 47.45
CA ALA A 84 -12.86 -27.00 48.32
C ALA A 84 -11.68 -27.91 47.94
N VAL A 85 -11.92 -28.94 47.12
CA VAL A 85 -10.90 -29.90 46.70
C VAL A 85 -10.49 -29.62 45.25
N PRO A 86 -9.25 -29.16 44.99
CA PRO A 86 -8.77 -28.97 43.63
C PRO A 86 -8.67 -30.31 42.90
N GLN A 87 -9.07 -30.33 41.64
CA GLN A 87 -9.00 -31.50 40.75
C GLN A 87 -7.87 -31.33 39.75
N VAL A 88 -7.31 -32.41 39.23
CA VAL A 88 -6.25 -32.31 38.21
C VAL A 88 -6.84 -32.10 36.82
N LEU A 89 -6.17 -31.31 35.97
CA LEU A 89 -6.62 -31.05 34.60
C LEU A 89 -6.87 -32.33 33.80
N GLY A 90 -6.01 -33.34 33.94
CA GLY A 90 -6.14 -34.62 33.25
C GLY A 90 -7.37 -35.44 33.65
N ALA A 91 -8.01 -35.12 34.78
CA ALA A 91 -9.27 -35.75 35.20
C ALA A 91 -10.51 -35.08 34.59
N VAL A 92 -10.38 -33.90 33.97
CA VAL A 92 -11.51 -33.15 33.41
C VAL A 92 -11.33 -32.81 31.93
N ALA A 93 -10.11 -32.89 31.40
CA ALA A 93 -9.81 -32.51 30.03
C ALA A 93 -8.80 -33.44 29.38
N SER A 94 -9.00 -33.69 28.09
CA SER A 94 -8.03 -34.35 27.24
C SER A 94 -7.18 -33.32 26.51
N VAL A 95 -5.85 -33.48 26.57
CA VAL A 95 -4.91 -32.57 25.90
C VAL A 95 -4.36 -33.27 24.66
N SER A 96 -4.57 -32.68 23.49
CA SER A 96 -4.07 -33.18 22.21
C SER A 96 -3.19 -32.12 21.54
N ARG A 97 -2.18 -32.57 20.80
CA ARG A 97 -1.34 -31.66 19.98
C ARG A 97 -2.11 -31.34 18.70
N ASN A 98 -2.22 -30.06 18.37
CA ASN A 98 -2.82 -29.60 17.14
C ASN A 98 -1.89 -28.59 16.46
N ALA A 99 -1.89 -28.57 15.14
CA ALA A 99 -1.28 -27.53 14.34
C ALA A 99 -2.38 -26.53 13.98
N SER A 100 -2.25 -25.30 14.44
CA SER A 100 -3.16 -24.23 14.06
C SER A 100 -2.43 -23.17 13.24
N ASN A 101 -3.17 -22.31 12.54
CA ASN A 101 -2.59 -21.14 11.91
C ASN A 101 -2.13 -20.16 13.01
N ALA A 102 -0.86 -19.75 12.98
CA ALA A 102 -0.34 -18.75 13.93
C ALA A 102 -1.01 -17.39 13.74
N VAL A 103 -1.26 -17.03 12.48
CA VAL A 103 -1.89 -15.79 12.04
C VAL A 103 -2.90 -16.18 10.99
N VAL A 104 -4.11 -15.63 11.10
CA VAL A 104 -5.11 -15.71 10.06
C VAL A 104 -5.22 -14.31 9.49
N SER A 105 -4.68 -14.10 8.30
CA SER A 105 -4.86 -12.85 7.58
C SER A 105 -6.26 -12.78 6.98
N GLN A 106 -6.90 -11.63 7.11
CA GLN A 106 -8.15 -11.34 6.42
C GLN A 106 -8.03 -10.06 5.60
N TYR A 107 -8.71 -10.04 4.46
CA TYR A 107 -8.95 -8.85 3.65
C TYR A 107 -10.44 -8.76 3.36
N ASN A 108 -11.06 -7.61 3.67
CA ASN A 108 -12.52 -7.43 3.54
C ASN A 108 -13.36 -8.55 4.17
N ILE A 109 -12.99 -9.01 5.39
CA ILE A 109 -13.70 -10.06 6.15
C ILE A 109 -13.58 -11.46 5.51
N GLN A 110 -12.75 -11.62 4.48
CA GLN A 110 -12.44 -12.91 3.88
C GLN A 110 -11.03 -13.35 4.27
N SER A 111 -10.88 -14.61 4.68
CA SER A 111 -9.57 -15.19 4.95
C SER A 111 -8.73 -15.20 3.67
N MET A 112 -7.50 -14.71 3.76
CA MET A 112 -6.58 -14.65 2.63
C MET A 112 -5.22 -15.25 2.99
N VAL A 113 -4.54 -15.77 1.97
CA VAL A 113 -3.14 -16.17 2.09
C VAL A 113 -2.29 -15.10 1.41
N GLN A 114 -1.42 -14.45 2.17
CA GLN A 114 -0.54 -13.40 1.66
C GLN A 114 0.75 -13.99 1.10
N ILE A 115 1.02 -13.71 -0.17
CA ILE A 115 2.30 -14.02 -0.81
C ILE A 115 3.06 -12.70 -0.99
N TYR A 116 4.17 -12.55 -0.26
CA TYR A 116 5.03 -11.38 -0.40
C TYR A 116 6.04 -11.60 -1.52
N ALA A 117 6.07 -10.67 -2.46
CA ALA A 117 7.08 -10.61 -3.51
C ALA A 117 7.64 -9.19 -3.57
N THR A 118 8.94 -9.08 -3.83
CA THR A 118 9.60 -7.81 -4.08
C THR A 118 10.25 -7.85 -5.46
N THR A 119 10.20 -6.73 -6.18
CA THR A 119 10.88 -6.62 -7.47
C THR A 119 12.34 -6.27 -7.27
N GLN A 120 13.22 -6.82 -8.09
CA GLN A 120 14.64 -6.48 -8.10
C GLN A 120 15.12 -6.34 -9.55
N GLY A 121 15.72 -5.20 -9.88
CA GLY A 121 16.29 -4.95 -11.22
C GLY A 121 15.27 -4.75 -12.35
N ARG A 122 13.96 -4.77 -12.07
CA ARG A 122 12.89 -4.47 -13.03
C ARG A 122 11.86 -3.53 -12.40
N ASP A 123 11.18 -2.77 -13.25
CA ASP A 123 10.13 -1.84 -12.82
C ASP A 123 8.89 -2.59 -12.32
N LEU A 124 8.18 -1.95 -11.39
CA LEU A 124 6.98 -2.52 -10.77
C LEU A 124 5.85 -2.75 -11.78
N GLY A 125 5.73 -1.89 -12.79
CA GLY A 125 4.68 -1.96 -13.82
C GLY A 125 4.81 -3.17 -14.73
N ALA A 126 6.01 -3.42 -15.26
CA ALA A 126 6.29 -4.56 -16.11
C ALA A 126 6.14 -5.88 -15.35
N VAL A 127 6.64 -5.95 -14.10
CA VAL A 127 6.45 -7.15 -13.28
C VAL A 127 4.98 -7.37 -12.94
N ALA A 128 4.23 -6.31 -12.63
CA ALA A 128 2.78 -6.42 -12.39
C ALA A 128 2.02 -6.91 -13.63
N ALA A 129 2.40 -6.45 -14.84
CA ALA A 129 1.80 -6.90 -16.09
C ALA A 129 2.12 -8.38 -16.37
N ASP A 130 3.37 -8.81 -16.14
CA ASP A 130 3.79 -10.20 -16.29
C ASP A 130 3.04 -11.11 -15.31
N ILE A 131 2.93 -10.72 -14.04
CA ILE A 131 2.16 -11.47 -13.03
C ILE A 131 0.68 -11.50 -13.42
N GLY A 132 0.10 -10.37 -13.85
CA GLY A 132 -1.28 -10.32 -14.30
C GLY A 132 -1.55 -11.28 -15.47
N LYS A 133 -0.61 -11.42 -16.39
CA LYS A 133 -0.70 -12.41 -17.48
C LYS A 133 -0.69 -13.85 -16.95
N ILE A 134 0.25 -14.18 -16.06
CA ILE A 134 0.34 -15.50 -15.44
C ILE A 134 -0.93 -15.83 -14.64
N LEU A 135 -1.49 -14.85 -13.93
CA LEU A 135 -2.73 -15.00 -13.16
C LEU A 135 -3.93 -15.28 -14.07
N ASN A 136 -4.00 -14.61 -15.23
CA ASN A 136 -5.05 -14.87 -16.22
C ASN A 136 -4.89 -16.25 -16.87
N ASP A 137 -3.66 -16.68 -17.16
CA ASP A 137 -3.37 -17.99 -17.76
C ASP A 137 -3.65 -19.14 -16.76
N THR A 138 -3.32 -18.94 -15.48
CA THR A 138 -3.52 -19.90 -14.38
C THR A 138 -4.90 -19.79 -13.71
N ALA A 139 -5.79 -18.91 -14.21
CA ALA A 139 -7.09 -18.66 -13.59
C ALA A 139 -7.95 -19.93 -13.46
N HIS A 140 -7.74 -20.92 -14.34
CA HIS A 140 -8.43 -22.20 -14.31
C HIS A 140 -7.97 -23.15 -13.19
N ASP A 141 -6.73 -22.99 -12.71
CA ASP A 141 -6.15 -23.83 -11.65
C ASP A 141 -6.47 -23.31 -10.25
N ALA A 142 -7.07 -22.11 -10.14
CA ALA A 142 -7.48 -21.53 -8.88
C ALA A 142 -8.60 -22.37 -8.23
N PRO A 143 -8.51 -22.66 -6.91
CA PRO A 143 -9.58 -23.34 -6.19
C PRO A 143 -10.91 -22.61 -6.34
N LYS A 144 -12.00 -23.36 -6.57
CA LYS A 144 -13.34 -22.78 -6.71
C LYS A 144 -13.69 -21.93 -5.49
N GLY A 145 -14.08 -20.68 -5.72
CA GLY A 145 -14.44 -19.73 -4.67
C GLY A 145 -13.28 -18.93 -4.08
N SER A 146 -12.05 -19.10 -4.59
CA SER A 146 -10.92 -18.22 -4.28
C SER A 146 -10.79 -17.12 -5.33
N ALA A 147 -10.44 -15.91 -4.89
CA ALA A 147 -10.06 -14.80 -5.76
C ALA A 147 -8.59 -14.47 -5.51
N ILE A 148 -7.84 -14.24 -6.59
CA ILE A 148 -6.44 -13.83 -6.52
C ILE A 148 -6.38 -12.36 -6.89
N GLU A 149 -5.96 -11.52 -5.95
CA GLU A 149 -5.83 -10.09 -6.15
C GLU A 149 -4.39 -9.63 -5.91
N LEU A 150 -3.91 -8.76 -6.79
CA LEU A 150 -2.63 -8.07 -6.64
C LEU A 150 -2.82 -6.84 -5.75
N LEU A 151 -2.35 -6.94 -4.52
CA LEU A 151 -2.43 -5.89 -3.50
C LEU A 151 -1.10 -5.13 -3.36
N GLY A 152 -1.15 -3.98 -2.68
CA GLY A 152 0.03 -3.21 -2.31
C GLY A 152 0.38 -2.10 -3.30
N GLN A 153 1.68 -1.89 -3.55
CA GLN A 153 2.18 -0.75 -4.34
C GLN A 153 1.64 -0.72 -5.78
N VAL A 154 1.33 -1.87 -6.37
CA VAL A 154 0.76 -1.99 -7.72
C VAL A 154 -0.61 -1.30 -7.80
N GLN A 155 -1.47 -1.51 -6.80
CA GLN A 155 -2.80 -0.90 -6.76
C GLN A 155 -2.71 0.63 -6.64
N THR A 156 -1.84 1.11 -5.75
CA THR A 156 -1.58 2.55 -5.58
C THR A 156 -1.00 3.17 -6.85
N MET A 157 -0.05 2.50 -7.51
CA MET A 157 0.53 2.93 -8.78
C MET A 157 -0.53 3.03 -9.87
N ASN A 158 -1.37 2.01 -10.06
CA ASN A 158 -2.43 2.03 -11.07
C ASN A 158 -3.44 3.15 -10.83
N SER A 159 -3.84 3.35 -9.57
CA SER A 159 -4.80 4.40 -9.19
C SER A 159 -4.20 5.80 -9.42
N ALA A 160 -2.94 5.99 -9.04
CA ALA A 160 -2.22 7.25 -9.25
C ALA A 160 -1.98 7.53 -10.74
N PHE A 161 -1.54 6.54 -11.51
CA PHE A 161 -1.28 6.70 -12.95
C PHE A 161 -2.57 6.97 -13.72
N ALA A 162 -3.66 6.27 -13.42
CA ALA A 162 -4.96 6.57 -14.00
C ALA A 162 -5.36 8.02 -13.70
N GLY A 163 -5.32 8.44 -12.43
CA GLY A 163 -5.63 9.81 -12.02
C GLY A 163 -4.77 10.86 -12.71
N LEU A 164 -3.45 10.62 -12.82
CA LEU A 164 -2.52 11.51 -13.51
C LEU A 164 -2.74 11.56 -15.01
N LEU A 165 -3.06 10.43 -15.66
CA LEU A 165 -3.36 10.39 -17.09
C LEU A 165 -4.66 11.15 -17.40
N PHE A 166 -5.71 10.95 -16.59
CA PHE A 166 -6.94 11.74 -16.68
C PHE A 166 -6.69 13.22 -16.40
N GLY A 167 -5.86 13.54 -15.40
CA GLY A 167 -5.44 14.90 -15.10
C GLY A 167 -4.65 15.55 -16.24
N LEU A 168 -3.77 14.81 -16.90
CA LEU A 168 -2.99 15.25 -18.05
C LEU A 168 -3.89 15.58 -19.24
N LEU A 169 -4.80 14.65 -19.59
CA LEU A 169 -5.78 14.87 -20.66
C LEU A 169 -6.69 16.05 -20.33
N GLY A 170 -7.17 16.13 -19.08
CA GLY A 170 -7.96 17.26 -18.60
C GLY A 170 -7.23 18.59 -18.70
N ALA A 171 -5.93 18.63 -18.34
CA ALA A 171 -5.10 19.83 -18.45
C ALA A 171 -4.91 20.25 -19.91
N ILE A 172 -4.63 19.32 -20.83
CA ILE A 172 -4.51 19.63 -22.27
C ILE A 172 -5.81 20.22 -22.80
N VAL A 173 -6.96 19.62 -22.47
CA VAL A 173 -8.28 20.11 -22.89
C VAL A 173 -8.57 21.49 -22.30
N LEU A 174 -8.28 21.69 -21.01
CA LEU A 174 -8.53 22.97 -20.34
C LEU A 174 -7.64 24.09 -20.92
N ILE A 175 -6.37 23.79 -21.19
CA ILE A 175 -5.44 24.68 -21.88
C ILE A 175 -5.97 25.02 -23.28
N TYR A 176 -6.41 24.01 -24.04
CA TYR A 176 -6.98 24.22 -25.37
C TYR A 176 -8.17 25.18 -25.31
N LEU A 177 -9.12 24.96 -24.40
CA LEU A 177 -10.29 25.82 -24.23
C LEU A 177 -9.90 27.25 -23.82
N LEU A 178 -8.94 27.41 -22.90
CA LEU A 178 -8.47 28.73 -22.48
C LEU A 178 -7.87 29.50 -23.67
N ILE A 179 -7.05 28.84 -24.48
CA ILE A 179 -6.43 29.44 -25.67
C ILE A 179 -7.50 29.75 -26.74
N VAL A 180 -8.47 28.85 -26.98
CA VAL A 180 -9.60 29.14 -27.90
C VAL A 180 -10.32 30.42 -27.49
N VAL A 181 -10.59 30.61 -26.19
CA VAL A 181 -11.24 31.82 -25.67
C VAL A 181 -10.33 33.05 -25.84
N ASN A 182 -9.03 32.92 -25.61
CA ASN A 182 -8.09 34.03 -25.72
C ASN A 182 -7.88 34.50 -27.16
N PHE A 183 -7.76 33.57 -28.11
CA PHE A 183 -7.47 33.85 -29.52
C PHE A 183 -8.73 33.98 -30.39
N GLN A 184 -9.91 33.70 -29.82
CA GLN A 184 -11.20 33.64 -30.52
C GLN A 184 -11.16 32.80 -31.81
N SER A 185 -10.29 31.78 -31.84
CA SER A 185 -10.01 30.95 -33.01
C SER A 185 -9.82 29.50 -32.59
N TRP A 186 -10.27 28.57 -33.44
CA TRP A 186 -10.16 27.13 -33.20
C TRP A 186 -8.89 26.52 -33.81
N SER A 187 -8.26 27.19 -34.78
CA SER A 187 -7.09 26.71 -35.51
C SER A 187 -5.79 26.95 -34.75
N ASP A 188 -5.60 28.13 -34.20
CA ASP A 188 -4.33 28.51 -33.55
C ASP A 188 -4.03 27.68 -32.29
N PRO A 189 -5.02 27.36 -31.44
CA PRO A 189 -4.84 26.44 -30.32
C PRO A 189 -4.48 25.02 -30.77
N PHE A 190 -4.96 24.57 -31.93
CA PHE A 190 -4.63 23.24 -32.45
C PHE A 190 -3.14 23.14 -32.83
N VAL A 191 -2.58 24.19 -33.45
CA VAL A 191 -1.14 24.26 -33.78
C VAL A 191 -0.29 24.16 -32.51
N ILE A 192 -0.71 24.80 -31.42
CA ILE A 192 -0.02 24.73 -30.12
C ILE A 192 -0.08 23.31 -29.53
N VAL A 193 -1.25 22.67 -29.56
CA VAL A 193 -1.43 21.31 -29.04
C VAL A 193 -0.62 20.28 -29.85
N CYS A 194 -0.44 20.49 -31.16
CA CYS A 194 0.42 19.64 -31.99
C CYS A 194 1.91 19.65 -31.57
N ALA A 195 2.37 20.63 -30.79
CA ALA A 195 3.72 20.66 -30.23
C ALA A 195 3.86 19.75 -28.98
N LEU A 196 2.76 19.40 -28.31
CA LEU A 196 2.78 18.60 -27.08
C LEU A 196 3.28 17.15 -27.27
N PRO A 197 2.92 16.42 -28.35
CA PRO A 197 3.51 15.11 -28.63
C PRO A 197 5.03 15.16 -28.76
N ALA A 198 5.60 16.23 -29.32
CA ALA A 198 7.04 16.39 -29.41
C ALA A 198 7.69 16.59 -28.02
N ALA A 199 7.03 17.34 -27.14
CA ALA A 199 7.47 17.50 -25.75
C ALA A 199 7.42 16.17 -24.98
N LEU A 200 6.34 15.39 -25.13
CA LEU A 200 6.22 14.05 -24.54
C LEU A 200 7.30 13.09 -25.06
N ALA A 201 7.61 13.12 -26.36
CA ALA A 201 8.69 12.33 -26.93
C ALA A 201 10.05 12.68 -26.32
N GLY A 202 10.32 13.98 -26.09
CA GLY A 202 11.53 14.44 -25.40
C GLY A 202 11.65 13.93 -23.97
N ILE A 203 10.54 13.91 -23.22
CA ILE A 203 10.50 13.38 -21.85
C ILE A 203 10.80 11.88 -21.84
N VAL A 204 10.14 11.11 -22.72
CA VAL A 204 10.36 9.66 -22.84
C VAL A 204 11.81 9.37 -23.22
N TRP A 205 12.38 10.14 -24.13
CA TRP A 205 13.77 9.99 -24.54
C TRP A 205 14.76 10.28 -23.39
N MET A 206 14.51 11.33 -22.59
CA MET A 206 15.35 11.64 -21.43
C MET A 206 15.26 10.58 -20.33
N LEU A 207 14.05 10.04 -20.06
CA LEU A 207 13.86 8.93 -19.12
C LEU A 207 14.62 7.69 -19.58
N PHE A 208 14.55 7.38 -20.87
CA PHE A 208 15.30 6.27 -21.47
C PHE A 208 16.81 6.46 -21.36
N ALA A 209 17.32 7.66 -21.66
CA ALA A 209 18.74 7.98 -21.57
C ALA A 209 19.28 7.92 -20.13
N THR A 210 18.46 8.29 -19.14
CA THR A 210 18.83 8.28 -17.71
C THR A 210 18.59 6.91 -17.06
N GLY A 211 17.90 5.99 -17.75
CA GLY A 211 17.53 4.68 -17.21
C GLY A 211 16.53 4.76 -16.04
N THR A 212 15.80 5.87 -15.91
CA THR A 212 14.82 6.08 -14.84
C THR A 212 13.45 5.52 -15.24
N THR A 213 12.80 4.83 -14.31
CA THR A 213 11.47 4.25 -14.55
C THR A 213 10.39 5.32 -14.51
N LEU A 214 9.31 5.10 -15.26
CA LEU A 214 8.12 5.95 -15.17
C LEU A 214 7.50 5.79 -13.76
N SER A 215 7.51 6.87 -12.98
CA SER A 215 7.04 6.92 -11.60
C SER A 215 6.08 8.10 -11.41
N VAL A 216 5.40 8.15 -10.26
CA VAL A 216 4.51 9.28 -9.92
C VAL A 216 5.27 10.61 -9.98
N PRO A 217 6.46 10.78 -9.34
CA PRO A 217 7.24 12.01 -9.48
C PRO A 217 7.61 12.35 -10.93
N ALA A 218 8.00 11.36 -11.73
CA ALA A 218 8.34 11.58 -13.14
C ALA A 218 7.14 12.08 -13.95
N LEU A 219 5.94 11.54 -13.70
CA LEU A 219 4.70 12.02 -14.32
C LEU A 219 4.32 13.43 -13.85
N THR A 220 4.48 13.75 -12.57
CA THR A 220 4.24 15.11 -12.06
C THR A 220 5.18 16.12 -12.71
N GLY A 221 6.45 15.75 -12.86
CA GLY A 221 7.44 16.53 -13.62
C GLY A 221 7.06 16.68 -15.09
N ALA A 222 6.57 15.61 -15.73
CA ALA A 222 6.08 15.66 -17.11
C ALA A 222 4.91 16.63 -17.30
N ILE A 223 3.94 16.66 -16.36
CA ILE A 223 2.83 17.62 -16.36
C ILE A 223 3.35 19.05 -16.23
N MET A 224 4.32 19.29 -15.35
CA MET A 224 4.92 20.61 -15.18
C MET A 224 5.66 21.06 -16.44
N CYS A 225 6.47 20.17 -17.05
CA CYS A 225 7.15 20.42 -18.32
C CYS A 225 6.16 20.72 -19.45
N MET A 226 5.03 20.01 -19.50
CA MET A 226 3.94 20.28 -20.45
C MET A 226 3.37 21.70 -20.27
N GLY A 227 3.14 22.14 -19.04
CA GLY A 227 2.68 23.50 -18.75
C GLY A 227 3.65 24.58 -19.26
N VAL A 228 4.95 24.41 -19.00
CA VAL A 228 5.95 25.37 -19.47
C VAL A 228 6.13 25.33 -20.99
N ALA A 229 6.14 24.14 -21.59
CA ALA A 229 6.21 23.98 -23.04
C ALA A 229 5.00 24.64 -23.73
N THR A 230 3.80 24.50 -23.16
CA THR A 230 2.60 25.15 -23.66
C THR A 230 2.72 26.68 -23.53
N ALA A 231 3.11 27.21 -22.37
CA ALA A 231 3.25 28.65 -22.17
C ALA A 231 4.25 29.27 -23.18
N ASN A 232 5.39 28.61 -23.40
CA ASN A 232 6.36 29.03 -24.39
C ASN A 232 5.79 28.96 -25.82
N SER A 233 5.04 27.91 -26.14
CA SER A 233 4.41 27.75 -27.46
C SER A 233 3.34 28.82 -27.73
N VAL A 234 2.52 29.16 -26.73
CA VAL A 234 1.51 30.23 -26.81
C VAL A 234 2.16 31.57 -27.13
N LEU A 235 3.27 31.91 -26.47
CA LEU A 235 3.98 33.18 -26.67
C LEU A 235 4.62 33.32 -28.06
N VAL A 236 5.04 32.21 -28.66
CA VAL A 236 5.58 32.19 -30.04
C VAL A 236 4.45 32.35 -31.05
N VAL A 237 3.36 31.59 -30.87
CA VAL A 237 2.21 31.64 -31.78
C VAL A 237 1.49 32.99 -31.71
N SER A 238 1.37 33.62 -30.53
CA SER A 238 0.79 34.96 -30.41
C SER A 238 1.58 36.01 -31.18
N PHE A 239 2.91 36.00 -31.06
CA PHE A 239 3.79 36.91 -31.79
C PHE A 239 3.78 36.66 -33.30
N ALA A 240 3.74 35.38 -33.72
CA ALA A 240 3.61 35.03 -35.13
C ALA A 240 2.30 35.56 -35.72
N ARG A 241 1.20 35.50 -34.95
CA ARG A 241 -0.10 36.03 -35.39
C ARG A 241 -0.11 37.56 -35.49
N GLU A 242 0.44 38.26 -34.50
CA GLU A 242 0.58 39.72 -34.54
C GLU A 242 1.41 40.17 -35.75
N ARG A 243 2.53 39.49 -36.03
CA ARG A 243 3.37 39.77 -37.22
C ARG A 243 2.69 39.39 -38.54
N LEU A 244 1.82 38.39 -38.54
CA LEU A 244 1.06 37.99 -39.73
C LEU A 244 0.05 39.08 -40.12
N GLU A 245 -0.55 39.76 -39.14
CA GLU A 245 -1.43 40.91 -39.39
C GLU A 245 -0.67 42.13 -39.95
N GLU A 246 0.61 42.30 -39.59
CA GLU A 246 1.46 43.40 -40.07
C GLU A 246 2.13 43.13 -41.43
N LEU A 247 2.67 41.92 -41.66
CA LEU A 247 3.46 41.59 -42.87
C LEU A 247 2.64 40.92 -43.98
N GLY A 248 1.53 40.25 -43.66
CA GLY A 248 0.69 39.52 -44.62
C GLY A 248 1.30 38.23 -45.22
N ASP A 249 2.57 37.90 -44.90
CA ASP A 249 3.24 36.65 -45.30
C ASP A 249 3.42 35.71 -44.10
N PRO A 250 2.81 34.50 -44.11
CA PRO A 250 2.94 33.51 -43.04
C PRO A 250 4.37 33.05 -42.78
N VAL A 251 5.21 32.97 -43.82
CA VAL A 251 6.59 32.45 -43.67
C VAL A 251 7.48 33.50 -43.03
N ALA A 252 7.42 34.75 -43.52
CA ALA A 252 8.15 35.86 -42.92
C ALA A 252 7.75 36.10 -41.45
N ALA A 253 6.44 36.05 -41.15
CA ALA A 253 5.92 36.24 -39.79
C ALA A 253 6.41 35.16 -38.81
N ALA A 254 6.45 33.89 -39.24
CA ALA A 254 6.97 32.79 -38.42
C ALA A 254 8.48 32.93 -38.15
N LEU A 255 9.24 33.39 -39.15
CA LEU A 255 10.69 33.57 -39.05
C LEU A 255 11.06 34.71 -38.08
N GLU A 256 10.36 35.84 -38.18
CA GLU A 256 10.56 36.99 -37.31
C GLU A 256 10.14 36.68 -35.86
N ALA A 257 8.98 36.04 -35.67
CA ALA A 257 8.55 35.59 -34.34
C ALA A 257 9.54 34.60 -33.72
N GLY A 258 10.08 33.68 -34.53
CA GLY A 258 11.13 32.75 -34.13
C GLY A 258 12.37 33.47 -33.63
N PHE A 259 12.92 34.42 -34.38
CA PHE A 259 14.13 35.15 -33.97
C PHE A 259 13.95 35.97 -32.69
N VAL A 260 12.80 36.63 -32.53
CA VAL A 260 12.52 37.45 -31.34
C VAL A 260 12.36 36.58 -30.09
N ARG A 261 11.70 35.42 -30.21
CA ARG A 261 11.39 34.53 -29.08
C ARG A 261 12.47 33.51 -28.77
N PHE A 262 13.40 33.24 -29.69
CA PHE A 262 14.45 32.23 -29.51
C PHE A 262 15.28 32.45 -28.24
N ARG A 263 15.74 33.69 -28.00
CA ARG A 263 16.55 34.03 -26.81
C ARG A 263 15.77 33.84 -25.50
N PRO A 264 14.55 34.41 -25.33
CA PRO A 264 13.72 34.14 -24.14
C PRO A 264 13.40 32.66 -23.90
N VAL A 265 13.07 31.90 -24.95
CA VAL A 265 12.72 30.47 -24.82
C VAL A 265 13.93 29.64 -24.40
N LEU A 266 15.12 29.90 -24.95
CA LEU A 266 16.35 29.26 -24.50
C LEU A 266 16.69 29.62 -23.05
N MET A 267 16.48 30.88 -22.65
CA MET A 267 16.73 31.30 -21.27
C MET A 267 15.85 30.52 -20.28
N THR A 268 14.55 30.38 -20.55
CA THR A 268 13.65 29.63 -19.66
C THR A 268 13.97 28.14 -19.63
N ALA A 269 14.27 27.54 -20.79
CA ALA A 269 14.66 26.13 -20.87
C ALA A 269 15.96 25.84 -20.12
N LEU A 270 17.01 26.64 -20.34
CA LEU A 270 18.30 26.46 -19.67
C LEU A 270 18.22 26.71 -18.16
N ALA A 271 17.46 27.73 -17.73
CA ALA A 271 17.25 28.00 -16.31
C ALA A 271 16.58 26.82 -15.61
N MET A 272 15.61 26.17 -16.25
CA MET A 272 14.92 25.02 -15.68
C MET A 272 15.83 23.78 -15.64
N ILE A 273 16.56 23.50 -16.72
CA ILE A 273 17.50 22.37 -16.77
C ILE A 273 18.60 22.53 -15.71
N ILE A 274 19.25 23.68 -15.64
CA ILE A 274 20.35 23.93 -14.68
C ILE A 274 19.82 24.00 -13.25
N GLY A 275 18.65 24.60 -13.04
CA GLY A 275 18.04 24.75 -11.72
C GLY A 275 17.54 23.43 -11.13
N MET A 276 17.06 22.51 -11.98
CA MET A 276 16.54 21.20 -11.54
C MET A 276 17.57 20.08 -11.63
N ALA A 277 18.70 20.25 -12.32
CA ALA A 277 19.78 19.25 -12.39
C ALA A 277 20.35 18.77 -11.04
N PRO A 278 20.42 19.59 -9.96
CA PRO A 278 20.91 19.14 -8.65
C PRO A 278 19.92 18.29 -7.85
N MET A 279 18.64 18.30 -8.23
CA MET A 279 17.55 17.55 -7.57
C MET A 279 17.43 16.16 -8.18
#